data_AF-A0A6N2DNZ3-F1
#
_entry.id   AF-A0A6N2DNZ3-F1
#
_cell.length_a   1.000
_cell.length_b   1.000
_cell.length_c   1.000
_cell.angle_alpha   90.00
_cell.angle_beta   90.00
_cell.angle_gamma   90.00
#
_symmetry.space_group_name_H-M   'P 1'
#
loop_
_entity.id
_entity.type
_entity.pdbx_description
1 polymer ?
#
loop_
_entity_poly.entity_id
_entity_poly.type
_entity_poly.pdbx_seq_one_letter_code
_entity_poly.pdbx_strand_id
1 'polypeptide(L)' 'MTASLRVAFLGTPDFAVPTLQALIHSRHDVVAVYAQPPPPARRG' A
#
# COMPACT_ATOMS: atom_id res chain seq x y z
N MET A 1 15.17 -20.85 1.12
CA MET A 1 15.19 -19.41 1.43
C MET A 1 14.69 -18.67 0.20
N THR A 2 13.52 -18.04 0.25
CA THR A 2 13.04 -17.22 -0.87
C THR A 2 13.78 -15.89 -0.89
N ALA A 3 14.10 -15.40 -2.09
CA ALA A 3 14.74 -14.10 -2.27
C ALA A 3 13.79 -12.95 -1.88
N SER A 4 14.34 -11.85 -1.39
CA SER A 4 13.58 -10.61 -1.19
C SER A 4 13.12 -10.06 -2.54
N LEU A 5 11.92 -9.45 -2.57
CA LEU A 5 11.34 -8.85 -3.78
C LEU A 5 11.16 -7.36 -3.54
N ARG A 6 11.22 -6.59 -4.63
CA ARG A 6 10.83 -5.18 -4.64
C ARG A 6 9.37 -5.09 -5.07
N VAL A 7 8.51 -4.54 -4.22
CA VAL A 7 7.05 -4.57 -4.36
C VAL A 7 6.50 -3.14 -4.39
N ALA A 8 5.60 -2.87 -5.33
CA ALA A 8 4.72 -1.70 -5.28
C ALA A 8 3.36 -2.14 -4.73
N PHE A 9 2.83 -1.39 -3.76
CA PHE A 9 1.52 -1.64 -3.18
C PHE A 9 0.49 -0.64 -3.72
N LEU A 10 -0.62 -1.14 -4.24
CA LEU A 10 -1.73 -0.32 -4.75
C LEU A 10 -2.96 -0.61 -3.90
N GLY A 11 -3.29 0.30 -2.98
CA GLY A 11 -4.38 0.12 -2.04
C GLY A 11 -4.90 1.45 -1.52
N THR A 12 -6.21 1.57 -1.40
CA THR A 12 -6.93 2.76 -0.95
C THR A 12 -7.88 2.50 0.22
N PRO A 13 -8.74 1.46 0.19
CA PRO A 13 -9.74 1.31 1.23
C PRO A 13 -9.09 0.89 2.55
N ASP A 14 -9.80 1.13 3.66
CA ASP A 14 -9.28 0.85 5.01
C ASP A 14 -8.82 -0.61 5.20
N PHE A 15 -9.49 -1.56 4.54
CA PHE A 15 -9.11 -2.97 4.58
C PHE A 15 -7.76 -3.28 3.92
N ALA A 16 -7.22 -2.37 3.11
CA ALA A 16 -5.91 -2.53 2.47
C ALA A 16 -4.75 -2.24 3.46
N VAL A 17 -5.02 -1.50 4.55
CA VAL A 17 -4.00 -1.09 5.53
C VAL A 17 -3.34 -2.29 6.23
N PRO A 18 -4.07 -3.30 6.74
CA PRO A 18 -3.44 -4.48 7.34
C PRO A 18 -2.54 -5.25 6.37
N THR A 19 -2.88 -5.29 5.07
CA THR A 19 -2.04 -5.91 4.05
C THR A 19 -0.75 -5.15 3.83
N LEU A 20 -0.81 -3.81 3.74
CA LEU A 20 0.38 -2.97 3.65
C LEU A 20 1.28 -3.14 4.88
N GLN A 21 0.69 -3.17 6.08
CA GLN A 21 1.44 -3.41 7.32
C GLN A 21 2.13 -4.78 7.28
N ALA A 22 1.45 -5.84 6.87
CA ALA A 22 2.07 -7.16 6.76
C ALA A 22 3.25 -7.18 5.76
N LEU A 23 3.13 -6.46 4.64
CA LEU A 23 4.22 -6.34 3.66
C LEU A 23 5.43 -5.58 4.22
N ILE A 24 5.21 -4.50 4.97
CA ILE A 24 6.28 -3.72 5.62
C ILE A 24 7.05 -4.57 6.65
N HIS A 25 6.37 -5.47 7.35
CA HIS A 25 6.99 -6.39 8.32
C HIS A 25 7.49 -7.70 7.68
N SER A 26 7.36 -7.85 6.37
CA SER A 26 7.86 -9.02 5.64
C SER A 26 9.34 -8.87 5.24
N ARG A 27 9.89 -9.83 4.51
CA ARG A 27 11.25 -9.75 3.95
C ARG A 27 11.31 -8.92 2.65
N HIS A 28 10.18 -8.47 2.13
CA HIS A 28 10.09 -7.74 0.86
C HIS A 28 10.30 -6.25 1.07
N ASP A 29 10.90 -5.60 0.07
CA ASP A 29 11.14 -4.16 0.04
C ASP A 29 9.95 -3.46 -0.65
N VAL A 30 9.15 -2.72 0.11
CA VAL A 30 8.02 -1.95 -0.43
C VAL A 30 8.55 -0.61 -0.94
N VAL A 31 8.72 -0.50 -2.26
CA VAL A 31 9.40 0.65 -2.89
C VAL A 31 8.46 1.79 -3.27
N ALA A 32 7.15 1.52 -3.32
CA ALA A 32 6.13 2.51 -3.66
C ALA A 32 4.77 2.11 -3.09
N VAL A 33 4.00 3.12 -2.70
CA VAL A 33 2.61 2.98 -2.27
C VAL A 33 1.75 3.94 -3.08
N TYR A 34 0.72 3.41 -3.73
CA TYR A 34 -0.26 4.20 -4.47
C TYR A 34 -1.63 4.06 -3.81
N ALA A 35 -2.26 5.21 -3.58
CA ALA A 35 -3.64 5.33 -3.12
C ALA A 35 -4.43 6.20 -4.11
N GLN A 36 -5.76 6.02 -4.14
CA GLN A 36 -6.61 6.94 -4.89
C GLN A 36 -6.47 8.35 -4.31
N PRO A 37 -6.53 9.38 -5.17
CA PRO A 37 -6.60 10.74 -4.69
C PRO A 37 -7.85 10.90 -3.81
N PRO A 38 -7.81 11.80 -2.81
CA PRO A 38 -9.00 12.10 -2.02
C PRO A 38 -10.14 12.53 -2.96
N PRO A 39 -11.39 12.17 -2.64
CA PRO A 39 -12.53 12.59 -3.44
C PRO A 39 -12.57 14.12 -3.53
N PRO A 40 -13.09 14.70 -4.64
CA PRO A 40 -13.19 16.14 -4.79
C PRO A 40 -13.94 16.74 -3.59
N ALA A 41 -13.39 17.82 -3.03
CA ALA A 41 -14.03 18.52 -1.93
C ALA A 41 -15.44 18.95 -2.37
N ARG A 42 -16.45 18.53 -1.62
CA ARG A 42 -17.85 18.89 -1.85
C ARG A 42 -17.93 20.43 -1.77
N ARG A 43 -18.10 21.11 -2.90
CA ARG A 43 -18.38 22.56 -2.91
C ARG A 43 -19.81 22.74 -2.41
N GLY A 44 -19.98 23.42 -1.27
CA GLY A 44 -21.23 24.01 -0.78
C GLY A 44 -22.43 23.08 -0.77
#